data_AF-A0A2R6FVR0-F1
#
_entry.id   AF-A0A2R6FVR0-F1
#
_cell.length_a   1.000
_cell.length_b   1.000
_cell.length_c   1.000
_cell.angle_alpha   90.00
_cell.angle_beta   90.00
_cell.angle_gamma   90.00
#
_symmetry.space_group_name_H-M   'P 1'
#
loop_
_entity.id
_entity.type
_entity.pdbx_description
1 polymer ?
#
loop_
_entity_poly.entity_id
_entity_poly.type
_entity_poly.pdbx_seq_one_letter_code
_entity_poly.pdbx_strand_id
1 'polypeptide(L)'
;MIDRLEKEVDMLERHLQVLRIVIESEPIGIVKMSNETGYPHHKVRYSLRVLEEETLIEPSSQGAITTERTAEFVDDLDGKIDGIVEKLDGMKIEDAAEVES
;
A
#
# COMPACT_ATOMS: atom_id res chain seq x y z
N MET A 1 16.27 0.01 -13.18
CA MET A 1 14.84 -0.09 -13.58
C MET A 1 14.07 -0.89 -12.54
N ILE A 2 14.55 -2.10 -12.23
CA ILE A 2 14.04 -2.91 -11.11
C ILE A 2 14.14 -2.18 -9.76
N ASP A 3 15.24 -1.48 -9.48
CA ASP A 3 15.39 -0.72 -8.21
C ASP A 3 14.35 0.40 -8.04
N ARG A 4 13.80 0.90 -9.15
CA ARG A 4 12.71 1.88 -9.08
C ARG A 4 11.41 1.16 -8.69
N LEU A 5 11.12 0.02 -9.32
CA LEU A 5 9.95 -0.79 -8.99
C LEU A 5 9.97 -1.25 -7.53
N GLU A 6 11.11 -1.72 -7.02
CA GLU A 6 11.28 -2.09 -5.60
C GLU A 6 10.91 -0.93 -4.67
N LYS A 7 11.39 0.28 -4.96
CA LYS A 7 11.03 1.47 -4.18
C LYS A 7 9.54 1.79 -4.24
N GLU A 8 8.89 1.63 -5.39
CA GLU A 8 7.44 1.81 -5.50
C GLU A 8 6.69 0.77 -4.67
N VAL A 9 7.17 -0.49 -4.65
CA VAL A 9 6.59 -1.56 -3.81
C VAL A 9 6.76 -1.26 -2.33
N ASP A 10 7.94 -0.83 -1.87
CA ASP A 10 8.17 -0.41 -0.47
C ASP A 10 7.26 0.77 -0.05
N MET A 11 6.96 1.67 -0.99
CA MET A 11 6.05 2.78 -0.75
C MET A 11 4.60 2.30 -0.63
N LEU A 12 4.17 1.41 -1.52
CA LEU A 12 2.84 0.82 -1.50
C LEU A 12 2.61 -0.02 -0.23
N GLU A 13 3.58 -0.86 0.16
CA GLU A 13 3.52 -1.65 1.39
C GLU A 13 3.23 -0.75 2.60
N ARG A 14 3.99 0.35 2.73
CA ARG A 14 3.76 1.33 3.80
C ARG A 14 2.35 1.92 3.73
N HIS A 15 1.87 2.29 2.54
CA HIS A 15 0.54 2.88 2.39
C HIS A 15 -0.55 1.90 2.81
N LEU A 16 -0.45 0.63 2.43
CA LEU A 16 -1.37 -0.42 2.83
C LEU A 16 -1.29 -0.73 4.33
N GLN A 17 -0.09 -0.73 4.92
CA GLN A 17 0.07 -0.89 6.36
C GLN A 17 -0.58 0.26 7.14
N VAL A 18 -0.43 1.50 6.66
CA VAL A 18 -1.12 2.67 7.27
C VAL A 18 -2.64 2.53 7.13
N LEU A 19 -3.14 2.16 5.94
CA LEU A 19 -4.58 1.96 5.71
C LEU A 19 -5.15 0.89 6.65
N ARG A 20 -4.45 -0.23 6.81
CA ARG A 20 -4.83 -1.32 7.72
C ARG A 20 -4.99 -0.83 9.16
N ILE A 21 -4.05 -0.02 9.64
CA ILE A 21 -4.13 0.54 11.00
C ILE A 21 -5.32 1.49 11.15
N VAL A 22 -5.67 2.27 10.11
CA VAL A 22 -6.88 3.10 10.13
C VAL A 22 -8.13 2.21 10.22
N ILE A 23 -8.23 1.17 9.40
CA ILE A 23 -9.35 0.20 9.43
C ILE A 23 -9.50 -0.45 10.82
N GLU A 24 -8.39 -0.82 11.46
CA GLU A 24 -8.42 -1.54 12.75
C GLU A 24 -8.67 -0.62 13.96
N SER A 25 -8.35 0.68 13.88
CA SER A 25 -8.22 1.56 15.05
C SER A 25 -8.81 2.97 14.88
N GLU A 26 -9.60 3.21 13.83
CA GLU A 26 -10.24 4.50 13.62
C GLU A 26 -11.14 4.93 14.78
N PRO A 27 -11.19 6.25 15.09
CA PRO A 27 -10.34 7.31 14.56
C PRO A 27 -8.90 7.24 15.11
N ILE A 28 -7.90 7.40 14.25
CA ILE A 28 -6.49 7.34 14.66
C ILE A 28 -5.63 8.50 14.15
N GLY A 29 -4.85 9.09 15.06
CA GLY A 29 -3.93 10.19 14.77
C GLY A 29 -2.54 9.74 14.32
N ILE A 30 -1.84 10.63 13.61
CA ILE A 30 -0.49 10.42 13.07
C ILE A 30 0.55 9.97 14.12
N VAL A 31 0.42 10.45 15.37
CA VAL A 31 1.36 10.09 16.43
C VAL A 31 1.20 8.62 16.84
N LYS A 32 -0.05 8.19 17.05
CA LYS A 32 -0.36 6.80 17.41
C LYS A 32 0.01 5.84 16.28
N MET A 33 -0.33 6.18 15.03
CA MET A 33 0.08 5.41 13.85
C MET A 33 1.60 5.25 13.73
N SER A 34 2.37 6.32 13.97
CA SER A 34 3.83 6.28 13.91
C SER A 34 4.41 5.33 14.97
N ASN A 35 3.84 5.31 16.17
CA ASN A 35 4.23 4.38 17.22
C ASN A 35 3.88 2.92 16.91
N GLU A 36 2.71 2.67 16.32
CA GLU A 36 2.25 1.30 16.01
C GLU A 36 2.96 0.70 14.79
N THR A 37 3.21 1.52 13.76
CA THR A 37 3.88 1.06 12.52
C THR A 37 5.40 1.12 12.59
N GLY A 38 5.96 1.92 13.49
CA GLY A 38 7.40 2.24 13.53
C GLY A 38 7.86 3.21 12.44
N TYR A 39 6.96 3.68 11.55
CA TYR A 39 7.34 4.62 10.51
C TYR A 39 7.51 6.06 11.04
N PRO A 40 8.50 6.82 10.54
CA PRO A 40 8.63 8.24 10.86
C PRO A 40 7.38 9.05 10.50
N HIS A 41 7.05 10.07 11.29
CA HIS A 41 5.87 10.91 11.08
C HIS A 41 5.71 11.43 9.65
N HIS A 42 6.78 11.87 8.98
CA HIS A 42 6.68 12.39 7.60
C HIS A 42 6.25 11.30 6.60
N LYS A 43 6.63 10.03 6.82
CA LYS A 43 6.22 8.90 5.98
C LYS A 43 4.77 8.49 6.26
N VAL A 44 4.35 8.50 7.53
CA VAL A 44 2.95 8.28 7.91
C VAL A 44 2.08 9.37 7.30
N ARG A 45 2.47 10.65 7.44
CA ARG A 45 1.76 11.79 6.86
C ARG A 45 1.60 11.66 5.36
N TYR A 46 2.69 11.31 4.66
CA TYR A 46 2.64 11.12 3.21
C TYR A 46 1.66 10.01 2.84
N SER A 47 1.65 8.91 3.60
CA SER A 47 0.72 7.80 3.36
C SER A 47 -0.73 8.20 3.58
N LEU A 48 -1.03 8.93 4.66
CA LEU A 48 -2.38 9.45 4.91
C LEU A 48 -2.85 10.36 3.78
N ARG A 49 -1.98 11.24 3.29
CA ARG A 49 -2.31 12.12 2.16
C ARG A 49 -2.66 11.31 0.90
N VAL A 50 -1.87 10.29 0.56
CA VAL A 50 -2.15 9.45 -0.61
C VAL A 50 -3.49 8.71 -0.45
N LEU A 51 -3.75 8.15 0.73
CA LEU A 51 -5.01 7.46 1.00
C LEU A 51 -6.23 8.40 0.97
N GLU A 52 -6.05 9.65 1.41
CA GLU A 52 -7.08 10.71 1.32
C GLU A 52 -7.32 11.14 -0.13
N GLU A 53 -6.26 11.31 -0.94
CA GLU A 53 -6.36 11.61 -2.37
C GLU A 53 -7.10 10.49 -3.14
N GLU A 54 -6.90 9.22 -2.74
CA GLU A 54 -7.63 8.06 -3.26
C GLU A 54 -9.04 7.89 -2.64
N THR A 55 -9.46 8.81 -1.76
CA THR A 55 -10.75 8.81 -1.06
C THR A 55 -10.99 7.57 -0.19
N LEU A 56 -9.93 6.89 0.22
CA LEU A 56 -9.98 5.70 1.08
C LEU A 56 -10.03 6.06 2.56
N ILE A 57 -9.65 7.28 2.91
CA ILE A 57 -9.78 7.83 4.26
C ILE A 57 -10.18 9.30 4.18
N GLU A 58 -10.63 9.85 5.30
CA GLU A 58 -10.87 11.28 5.48
C GLU A 58 -10.38 11.79 6.85
N PRO A 59 -10.05 13.08 6.98
CA PRO A 59 -9.62 13.65 8.25
C PRO A 59 -10.82 13.90 9.18
N SER A 60 -10.66 13.54 10.46
CA SER A 60 -11.58 13.94 11.54
C SER A 60 -10.85 14.72 12.64
N SER A 61 -11.61 15.26 13.60
CA SER A 61 -11.04 15.95 14.76
C SER A 61 -10.23 15.04 15.69
N GLN A 62 -10.43 13.72 15.62
CA GLN A 62 -9.75 12.72 16.46
C GLN A 62 -8.70 11.90 15.69
N GLY A 63 -8.59 12.07 14.37
CA GLY A 63 -7.69 11.27 13.53
C GLY A 63 -8.28 10.92 12.17
N ALA A 64 -7.56 10.14 11.38
CA ALA A 64 -8.08 9.58 10.13
C ALA A 64 -9.17 8.54 10.43
N ILE A 65 -10.20 8.53 9.59
CA ILE A 65 -11.25 7.52 9.53
C ILE A 65 -11.38 7.03 8.08
N THR A 66 -11.88 5.82 7.89
CA THR A 66 -12.20 5.20 6.60
C THR A 66 -13.44 5.85 5.98
N THR A 67 -13.59 5.66 4.67
CA THR A 67 -14.78 6.10 3.93
C THR A 67 -15.59 4.87 3.53
N GLU A 68 -16.76 5.10 2.94
CA GLU A 68 -17.59 4.02 2.36
C GLU A 68 -16.86 3.24 1.24
N ARG A 69 -15.85 3.85 0.60
CA ARG A 69 -15.09 3.23 -0.49
C ARG A 69 -14.00 2.28 -0.02
N THR A 70 -13.63 2.34 1.26
CA THR A 70 -12.52 1.55 1.79
C THR A 70 -12.80 0.06 1.71
N ALA A 71 -14.03 -0.37 2.03
CA ALA A 71 -14.41 -1.78 1.99
C ALA A 71 -14.31 -2.35 0.56
N GLU A 72 -14.89 -1.65 -0.42
CA GLU A 72 -14.82 -2.04 -1.84
C GLU A 72 -13.37 -2.12 -2.33
N PHE A 73 -12.53 -1.16 -1.95
CA PHE A 73 -11.11 -1.18 -2.32
C PHE A 73 -10.39 -2.41 -1.76
N VAL A 74 -10.65 -2.78 -0.50
CA VAL A 74 -10.02 -3.93 0.15
C VAL A 74 -10.50 -5.23 -0.48
N ASP A 75 -11.79 -5.37 -0.76
CA ASP A 75 -12.36 -6.55 -1.40
C ASP A 75 -11.75 -6.79 -2.81
N ASP A 76 -11.45 -5.71 -3.52
CA ASP A 76 -10.80 -5.75 -4.83
C ASP A 76 -9.27 -5.97 -4.77
N LEU A 77 -8.62 -5.69 -3.64
CA LEU A 77 -7.17 -5.53 -3.55
C LEU A 77 -6.45 -6.84 -3.87
N ASP A 78 -6.91 -7.95 -3.30
CA ASP A 78 -6.30 -9.27 -3.47
C ASP A 78 -6.28 -9.67 -4.96
N GLY A 79 -7.40 -9.48 -5.67
CA GLY A 79 -7.48 -9.78 -7.11
C GLY A 79 -6.57 -8.87 -7.96
N LYS A 80 -6.40 -7.60 -7.57
CA LYS A 80 -5.47 -6.68 -8.25
C LYS A 80 -4.02 -7.12 -8.02
N ILE A 81 -3.67 -7.56 -6.80
CA ILE A 81 -2.34 -8.07 -6.47
C ILE A 81 -2.05 -9.35 -7.25
N ASP A 82 -2.97 -10.32 -7.27
CA ASP A 82 -2.80 -11.57 -8.00
C ASP A 82 -2.51 -11.33 -9.49
N GLY A 83 -3.26 -10.42 -10.12
CA GLY A 83 -3.01 -10.05 -11.52
C GLY A 83 -1.68 -9.33 -11.76
N ILE A 84 -1.11 -8.65 -10.75
CA ILE A 84 0.24 -8.07 -10.82
C ILE A 84 1.29 -9.16 -10.67
N VAL A 85 1.12 -10.08 -9.72
CA VAL A 85 2.03 -11.22 -9.50
C VAL A 85 2.14 -12.07 -10.77
N GLU A 86 1.02 -12.43 -11.39
CA GLU A 86 1.01 -13.21 -12.64
C GLU A 86 1.78 -12.50 -13.77
N LYS A 87 1.59 -11.18 -13.92
CA LYS A 87 2.33 -10.40 -14.92
C LYS A 87 3.82 -10.35 -14.64
N LEU A 88 4.22 -10.15 -13.38
CA LEU A 88 5.62 -10.13 -12.98
C LEU A 88 6.28 -11.50 -13.18
N ASP A 89 5.55 -12.58 -12.91
CA ASP A 89 6.02 -13.95 -13.12
C ASP A 89 6.28 -14.23 -14.61
N GLY A 90 5.36 -13.84 -15.49
CA GLY A 90 5.51 -13.96 -16.94
C GLY A 90 6.61 -13.07 -17.56
N MET A 91 7.18 -12.11 -16.81
CA MET A 91 8.33 -11.30 -17.25
C MET A 91 9.67 -11.98 -16.98
N LYS A 92 9.69 -13.12 -16.25
CA LYS A 92 10.91 -13.89 -16.02
C LYS A 92 11.47 -14.38 -17.34
N ILE A 93 12.78 -14.27 -17.48
CA ILE A 93 13.50 -14.81 -18.63
C ILE A 93 13.92 -16.23 -18.24
N GLU A 94 13.07 -17.21 -18.55
CA GLU A 94 13.42 -18.62 -18.45
C GLU A 94 14.04 -19.05 -19.80
N ASP A 95 15.28 -19.54 -19.73
CA ASP A 95 16.12 -20.10 -20.80
C ASP A 95 16.60 -19.19 -21.93
N ALA A 96 17.64 -18.40 -21.63
CA ALA A 96 18.70 -18.11 -22.61
C ALA A 96 19.69 -19.29 -22.79
N ALA A 97 19.41 -20.47 -22.21
CA ALA A 97 20.34 -21.59 -22.13
C ALA A 97 20.16 -22.67 -23.22
N GLU A 98 19.11 -22.65 -24.03
CA GLU A 98 18.88 -23.68 -25.07
C GLU A 98 19.27 -23.26 -26.50
N VAL A 99 19.90 -22.09 -26.72
CA VAL A 99 20.27 -21.62 -28.07
C VAL A 99 21.71 -22.00 -28.49
N GLU A 100 22.44 -22.76 -27.65
CA GLU A 100 23.78 -23.29 -28.00
C GLU A 100 23.89 -24.82 -27.84
N SER A 101 23.03 -25.58 -28.53
CA SER A 101 23.25 -27.02 -28.73
C SER A 101 22.92 -27.46 -30.16
#